data_AF-A0A1A6C7S6-F1
#
_entry.id   AF-A0A1A6C7S6-F1
#
_cell.length_a   1.000
_cell.length_b   1.000
_cell.length_c   1.000
_cell.angle_alpha   90.00
_cell.angle_beta   90.00
_cell.angle_gamma   90.00
#
_symmetry.space_group_name_H-M   'P 1'
#
loop_
_entity.id
_entity.type
_entity.pdbx_description
1 polymer ?
#
loop_
_entity_poly.entity_id
_entity_poly.type
_entity_poly.pdbx_seq_one_letter_code
_entity_poly.pdbx_strand_id
1 'polypeptide(L)'
;MKPRFEYGSEVRLIRNVRNDGTYPGLDPGTMLVQRGAVGYVRDVGTFLQDQLIYSVDFFDLGMRVGCREAELIPADAEWTPSRFEFRDKVRARQPLALSGEVRVQAGQSGEIQTVMEGDDGTPLYEVRFPGLTLLVPELGLLPGDDAELEDGNDE
;
A
#
# COMPACT_ATOMS: atom_id res chain seq x y z
N MET A 1 12.11 -24.00 -1.10
CA MET A 1 10.79 -23.47 -1.50
C MET A 1 10.70 -23.50 -3.01
N LYS A 2 9.50 -23.74 -3.58
CA LYS A 2 9.28 -23.57 -5.02
C LYS A 2 8.83 -22.12 -5.26
N PRO A 3 9.40 -21.40 -6.23
CA PRO A 3 8.95 -20.05 -6.54
C PRO A 3 7.53 -20.08 -7.11
N ARG A 4 6.69 -19.15 -6.66
CA ARG A 4 5.34 -18.94 -7.17
C ARG A 4 5.34 -18.29 -8.55
N PHE A 5 6.32 -17.43 -8.81
CA PHE A 5 6.47 -16.71 -10.08
C PHE A 5 7.77 -17.12 -10.78
N GLU A 6 7.72 -17.29 -12.09
CA GLU A 6 8.88 -17.66 -12.91
C GLU A 6 9.42 -16.44 -13.66
N TYR A 7 10.63 -16.57 -14.23
CA TYR A 7 11.20 -15.57 -15.12
C TYR A 7 10.22 -15.16 -16.22
N GLY A 8 10.02 -13.85 -16.39
CA GLY A 8 9.10 -13.27 -17.36
C GLY A 8 7.65 -13.16 -16.88
N SER A 9 7.32 -13.63 -15.68
CA SER A 9 5.97 -13.46 -15.12
C SER A 9 5.67 -11.98 -14.89
N GLU A 10 4.49 -11.55 -15.34
CA GLU A 10 3.97 -10.22 -15.08
C GLU A 10 3.30 -10.19 -13.70
N VAL A 11 3.80 -9.32 -12.82
CA VAL A 11 3.38 -9.24 -11.43
C VAL A 11 3.00 -7.81 -11.07
N ARG A 12 2.02 -7.66 -10.20
CA ARG A 12 1.61 -6.39 -9.61
C ARG A 12 2.07 -6.33 -8.16
N LEU A 13 2.63 -5.19 -7.78
CA LEU A 13 3.00 -4.90 -6.41
C LEU A 13 1.75 -4.54 -5.60
N ILE A 14 1.53 -5.19 -4.45
CA ILE A 14 0.37 -4.90 -3.59
C ILE A 14 0.69 -4.07 -2.36
N ARG A 15 1.98 -3.81 -2.09
CA ARG A 15 2.46 -3.01 -0.98
C ARG A 15 3.54 -2.05 -1.45
N ASN A 16 3.60 -0.86 -0.86
CA ASN A 16 4.66 0.09 -1.16
C ASN A 16 6.02 -0.49 -0.77
N VAL A 17 6.97 -0.48 -1.71
CA VAL A 17 8.34 -0.91 -1.44
C VAL A 17 9.19 0.33 -1.19
N ARG A 18 9.82 0.35 -0.01
CA ARG A 18 10.75 1.39 0.43
C ARG A 18 12.14 0.80 0.51
N ASN A 19 13.15 1.64 0.31
CA ASN A 19 14.54 1.24 0.43
C ASN A 19 14.84 0.86 1.89
N ASP A 20 15.21 -0.40 2.13
CA ASP A 20 15.65 -0.88 3.44
C ASP A 20 17.16 -0.67 3.67
N GLY A 21 17.83 0.01 2.75
CA GLY A 21 19.28 0.24 2.74
C GLY A 21 20.03 -0.66 1.75
N THR A 22 19.33 -1.53 1.03
CA THR A 22 19.94 -2.41 0.01
C THR A 22 19.98 -1.80 -1.39
N TYR A 23 19.16 -0.79 -1.67
CA TYR A 23 19.13 -0.13 -2.98
C TYR A 23 20.20 0.98 -3.07
N PRO A 24 21.11 0.93 -4.06
CA PRO A 24 22.22 1.87 -4.16
C PRO A 24 21.74 3.28 -4.54
N GLY A 25 22.34 4.30 -3.93
CA GLY A 25 22.17 5.70 -4.32
C GLY A 25 20.91 6.39 -3.80
N LEU A 26 20.09 5.72 -2.99
CA LEU A 26 18.93 6.31 -2.32
C LEU A 26 19.04 6.13 -0.81
N ASP A 27 18.47 7.07 -0.06
CA ASP A 27 18.44 6.98 1.40
C ASP A 27 17.52 5.84 1.87
N PRO A 28 17.80 5.23 3.04
CA PRO A 28 16.87 4.30 3.68
C PRO A 28 15.52 4.98 3.96
N GLY A 29 14.42 4.30 3.62
CA GLY A 29 13.05 4.78 3.78
C GLY A 29 12.49 5.47 2.53
N THR A 30 13.32 5.80 1.54
CA THR A 30 12.87 6.36 0.26
C THR A 30 11.94 5.38 -0.45
N MET A 31 10.80 5.88 -0.94
CA MET A 31 9.87 5.10 -1.74
C MET A 31 10.54 4.69 -3.05
N LEU A 32 10.61 3.39 -3.34
CA LEU A 32 11.16 2.88 -4.60
C LEU A 32 10.05 2.64 -5.61
N VAL A 33 9.00 1.91 -5.19
CA VAL A 33 7.91 1.49 -6.06
C VAL A 33 6.61 1.56 -5.29
N GLN A 34 5.63 2.26 -5.84
CA GLN A 34 4.29 2.36 -5.27
C GLN A 34 3.48 1.09 -5.61
N ARG A 35 2.61 0.68 -4.67
CA ARG A 35 1.62 -0.39 -4.90
C ARG A 35 0.80 -0.08 -6.15
N GLY A 36 0.48 -1.11 -6.92
CA GLY A 36 -0.17 -1.03 -8.20
C GLY A 36 0.75 -1.01 -9.39
N ALA A 37 2.04 -0.69 -9.17
CA ALA A 37 3.03 -0.82 -10.23
C ALA A 37 3.08 -2.27 -10.73
N VAL A 38 3.10 -2.41 -12.04
CA VAL A 38 3.25 -3.69 -12.72
C VAL A 38 4.70 -3.81 -13.18
N GLY A 39 5.27 -4.98 -12.97
CA GLY A 39 6.64 -5.28 -13.37
C GLY A 39 6.79 -6.73 -13.80
N TYR A 40 7.99 -7.07 -14.26
CA TYR A 40 8.30 -8.39 -14.79
C TYR A 40 9.38 -9.06 -13.96
N VAL A 41 9.13 -10.30 -13.53
CA VAL A 41 10.10 -11.08 -12.77
C VAL A 41 11.33 -11.38 -13.64
N ARG A 42 12.51 -10.94 -13.19
CA ARG A 42 13.80 -11.17 -13.86
C ARG A 42 14.65 -12.25 -13.24
N ASP A 43 14.54 -12.44 -11.94
CA ASP A 43 15.32 -13.45 -11.24
C ASP A 43 14.64 -13.79 -9.91
N VAL A 44 14.91 -14.99 -9.41
CA VAL A 44 14.44 -15.41 -8.08
C VAL A 44 15.63 -15.85 -7.26
N GLY A 45 15.99 -15.03 -6.28
CA GLY A 45 17.05 -15.29 -5.34
C GLY A 45 16.52 -15.75 -3.98
N THR A 46 17.46 -16.12 -3.10
CA THR A 46 17.18 -16.42 -1.69
C THR A 46 17.93 -15.42 -0.81
N PHE A 47 17.22 -14.74 0.08
CA PHE A 47 17.78 -13.92 1.15
C PHE A 47 17.74 -14.70 2.47
N LEU A 48 18.82 -14.62 3.27
CA LEU A 48 18.95 -15.32 4.56
C LEU A 48 18.58 -16.82 4.50
N GLN A 49 18.99 -17.52 3.42
CA GLN A 49 18.83 -18.96 3.15
C GLN A 49 17.38 -19.50 3.04
N ASP A 50 16.38 -18.82 3.61
CA ASP A 50 14.99 -19.32 3.70
C ASP A 50 13.93 -18.38 3.11
N GLN A 51 14.27 -17.15 2.70
CA GLN A 51 13.30 -16.20 2.12
C GLN A 51 13.51 -16.04 0.62
N LEU A 52 12.49 -16.34 -0.19
CA LEU A 52 12.53 -16.06 -1.63
C LEU A 52 12.36 -14.56 -1.88
N ILE A 53 13.27 -13.99 -2.67
CA ILE A 53 13.22 -12.61 -3.16
C ILE A 53 13.16 -12.62 -4.67
N TYR A 54 12.11 -12.02 -5.22
CA TYR A 54 11.89 -11.84 -6.65
C TYR A 54 12.53 -10.52 -7.08
N SER A 55 13.49 -10.55 -7.98
CA SER A 55 13.95 -9.34 -8.66
C SER A 55 12.96 -8.99 -9.75
N VAL A 56 12.27 -7.86 -9.60
CA VAL A 56 11.25 -7.40 -10.54
C VAL A 56 11.73 -6.15 -11.25
N ASP A 57 11.70 -6.15 -12.59
CA ASP A 57 11.93 -4.97 -13.41
C ASP A 57 10.62 -4.20 -13.57
N PHE A 58 10.57 -3.00 -13.00
CA PHE A 58 9.49 -2.02 -13.20
C PHE A 58 9.92 -1.07 -14.33
N PHE A 59 9.58 -1.43 -15.57
CA PHE A 59 10.01 -0.67 -16.75
C PHE A 59 9.49 0.76 -16.76
N ASP A 60 8.27 0.99 -16.28
CA ASP A 60 7.68 2.34 -16.19
C ASP A 60 8.47 3.27 -15.26
N LEU A 61 9.17 2.71 -14.27
CA LEU A 61 9.99 3.44 -13.30
C LEU A 61 11.49 3.38 -13.65
N GLY A 62 11.89 2.53 -14.61
CA GLY A 62 13.31 2.29 -14.92
C GLY A 62 14.08 1.65 -13.76
N MET A 63 13.40 0.94 -12.85
CA MET A 63 13.98 0.42 -11.61
C MET A 63 13.86 -1.10 -11.52
N ARG A 64 14.87 -1.74 -10.91
CA ARG A 64 14.85 -3.16 -10.55
C ARG A 64 14.81 -3.30 -9.04
N VAL A 65 13.76 -3.89 -8.50
CA VAL A 65 13.56 -3.97 -7.05
C VAL A 65 13.33 -5.41 -6.59
N GLY A 66 13.95 -5.77 -5.48
CA GLY A 66 13.73 -7.05 -4.81
C GLY A 66 12.41 -7.02 -4.02
N CYS A 67 11.49 -7.91 -4.37
CA CYS A 67 10.17 -8.02 -3.75
C CYS A 67 10.01 -9.40 -3.11
N ARG A 68 9.32 -9.46 -1.96
CA ARG A 68 8.95 -10.72 -1.31
C ARG A 68 7.73 -11.32 -2.00
N GLU A 69 7.55 -12.63 -1.87
CA GLU A 69 6.36 -13.29 -2.44
C GLU A 69 5.04 -12.67 -1.97
N ALA A 70 4.96 -12.31 -0.68
CA ALA A 70 3.79 -11.71 -0.06
C ALA A 70 3.51 -10.26 -0.51
N GLU A 71 4.39 -9.67 -1.33
CA GLU A 71 4.26 -8.31 -1.87
C GLU A 71 3.79 -8.32 -3.33
N LEU A 72 3.68 -9.51 -3.95
CA LEU A 72 3.40 -9.69 -5.36
C LEU A 72 2.13 -10.51 -5.59
N ILE A 73 1.35 -10.12 -6.58
CA ILE A 73 0.26 -10.90 -7.17
C ILE A 73 0.43 -10.98 -8.68
N PRO A 74 -0.19 -11.95 -9.39
CA PRO A 74 -0.29 -11.90 -10.84
C PRO A 74 -0.90 -10.57 -11.31
N ALA A 75 -0.38 -9.98 -12.39
CA ALA A 75 -0.85 -8.67 -12.86
C ALA A 75 -2.32 -8.67 -13.31
N ASP A 76 -2.85 -9.82 -13.72
CA ASP A 76 -4.25 -10.03 -14.08
C ASP A 76 -5.16 -10.36 -12.88
N ALA A 77 -4.60 -10.57 -11.70
CA ALA A 77 -5.39 -10.83 -10.50
C ALA A 77 -6.22 -9.60 -10.10
N GLU A 78 -7.42 -9.85 -9.57
CA GLU A 78 -8.27 -8.82 -8.99
C GLU A 78 -7.49 -8.11 -7.86
N TRP A 79 -7.35 -6.81 -8.00
CA TRP A 79 -6.65 -5.97 -7.05
C TRP A 79 -7.46 -4.70 -6.83
N THR A 80 -7.91 -4.52 -5.61
CA THR A 80 -8.50 -3.26 -5.18
C THR A 80 -7.38 -2.43 -4.55
N PRO A 81 -6.88 -1.37 -5.21
CA PRO A 81 -5.93 -0.48 -4.57
C PRO A 81 -6.56 0.05 -3.28
N SER A 82 -5.91 -0.21 -2.15
CA SER A 82 -6.15 0.57 -0.95
C SER A 82 -5.72 2.01 -1.24
N ARG A 83 -6.56 2.99 -0.92
CA ARG A 83 -6.28 4.41 -1.10
C ARG A 83 -5.45 5.00 0.04
N PHE A 84 -5.54 4.45 1.24
CA PHE A 84 -4.85 4.94 2.44
C PHE A 84 -3.84 3.92 2.98
N GLU A 85 -2.86 4.37 3.75
CA GLU A 85 -1.83 3.57 4.41
C GLU A 85 -1.82 3.78 5.93
N PHE A 86 -1.07 2.93 6.64
CA PHE A 86 -0.84 3.10 8.06
C PHE A 86 -0.29 4.49 8.37
N ARG A 87 -0.86 5.17 9.37
CA ARG A 87 -0.58 6.56 9.77
C ARG A 87 -1.02 7.65 8.79
N ASP A 88 -1.70 7.31 7.70
CA ASP A 88 -2.33 8.35 6.89
C ASP A 88 -3.38 9.07 7.72
N LYS A 89 -3.31 10.40 7.68
CA LYS A 89 -4.38 11.25 8.19
C LYS A 89 -5.52 11.19 7.19
N VAL A 90 -6.73 10.98 7.71
CA VAL A 90 -7.96 10.91 6.92
C VAL A 90 -9.05 11.75 7.57
N ARG A 91 -10.09 12.05 6.81
CA ARG A 91 -11.34 12.64 7.34
C ARG A 91 -12.51 11.72 7.03
N ALA A 92 -13.50 11.68 7.93
CA ALA A 92 -14.76 11.02 7.63
C ALA A 92 -15.47 11.75 6.47
N ARG A 93 -15.78 11.04 5.38
CA ARG A 93 -16.50 11.61 4.23
C ARG A 93 -17.94 11.99 4.59
N GLN A 94 -18.55 11.22 5.48
CA GLN A 94 -19.93 11.36 5.94
C GLN A 94 -20.02 11.05 7.43
N PRO A 95 -21.13 11.40 8.12
CA PRO A 95 -21.29 11.06 9.53
C PRO A 95 -21.25 9.53 9.73
N LEU A 96 -20.42 9.06 10.65
CA LEU A 96 -20.32 7.65 10.99
C LEU A 96 -21.11 7.39 12.26
N ALA A 97 -22.08 6.47 12.16
CA ALA A 97 -22.92 6.08 13.27
C ALA A 97 -22.54 4.69 13.80
N LEU A 98 -22.55 4.54 15.12
CA LEU A 98 -22.43 3.25 15.79
C LEU A 98 -23.71 3.04 16.61
N SER A 99 -24.38 1.91 16.41
CA SER A 99 -25.65 1.60 17.09
C SER A 99 -26.74 2.68 16.90
N GLY A 100 -26.76 3.35 15.74
CA GLY A 100 -27.75 4.38 15.41
C GLY A 100 -27.43 5.79 15.91
N GLU A 101 -26.34 5.97 16.69
CA GLU A 101 -25.88 7.28 17.16
C GLU A 101 -24.69 7.75 16.33
N VAL A 102 -24.70 8.99 15.84
CA VAL A 102 -23.55 9.59 15.15
C VAL A 102 -22.41 9.81 16.15
N ARG A 103 -21.31 9.09 15.95
CA ARG A 103 -20.11 9.18 16.80
C ARG A 103 -18.99 9.99 16.17
N VAL A 104 -18.97 10.08 14.84
CA VAL A 104 -18.00 10.84 14.06
C VAL A 104 -18.75 11.73 13.09
N GLN A 105 -18.46 13.03 13.10
CA GLN A 105 -19.08 13.98 12.18
C GLN A 105 -18.39 13.92 10.81
N ALA A 106 -19.10 14.30 9.74
CA ALA A 106 -18.46 14.49 8.44
C ALA A 106 -17.35 15.55 8.55
N GLY A 107 -16.22 15.29 7.89
CA GLY A 107 -15.01 16.13 7.95
C GLY A 107 -14.14 15.91 9.18
N GLN A 108 -14.57 15.11 10.17
CA GLN A 108 -13.75 14.87 11.37
C GLN A 108 -12.51 14.05 11.03
N SER A 109 -11.36 14.54 11.49
CA SER A 109 -10.06 13.91 11.24
C SER A 109 -9.85 12.67 12.09
N GLY A 110 -9.16 11.69 11.50
CA GLY A 110 -8.68 10.47 12.15
C GLY A 110 -7.37 10.01 11.51
N GLU A 111 -6.82 8.92 12.04
CA GLU A 111 -5.57 8.32 11.56
C GLU A 111 -5.78 6.82 11.31
N ILE A 112 -5.28 6.30 10.20
CA ILE A 112 -5.31 4.87 9.90
C ILE A 112 -4.38 4.12 10.86
N GLN A 113 -4.94 3.22 11.67
CA GLN A 113 -4.18 2.31 12.55
C GLN A 113 -3.85 0.99 11.87
N THR A 114 -4.75 0.49 11.03
CA THR A 114 -4.60 -0.81 10.37
C THR A 114 -5.32 -0.78 9.02
N VAL A 115 -4.71 -1.39 8.00
CA VAL A 115 -5.34 -1.67 6.71
C VAL A 115 -5.60 -3.16 6.64
N MET A 116 -6.85 -3.54 6.41
CA MET A 116 -7.31 -4.92 6.30
C MET A 116 -7.97 -5.16 4.96
N GLU A 117 -8.01 -6.43 4.56
CA GLU A 117 -8.84 -6.89 3.46
C GLU A 117 -10.20 -7.30 4.01
N GLY A 118 -11.26 -6.73 3.46
CA GLY A 118 -12.64 -7.13 3.74
C GLY A 118 -13.00 -8.45 3.07
N ASP A 119 -14.13 -9.02 3.46
CA ASP A 119 -14.61 -10.31 2.93
C ASP A 119 -14.88 -10.28 1.41
N ASP A 120 -15.11 -9.10 0.84
CA ASP A 120 -15.34 -8.86 -0.58
C ASP A 120 -14.07 -8.42 -1.34
N GLY A 121 -12.90 -8.49 -0.71
CA GLY A 121 -11.63 -8.03 -1.27
C GLY A 121 -11.49 -6.50 -1.31
N THR A 122 -12.42 -5.75 -0.71
CA THR A 122 -12.28 -4.29 -0.58
C THR A 122 -11.48 -3.93 0.67
N PRO A 123 -10.67 -2.87 0.63
CA PRO A 123 -9.88 -2.45 1.79
C PRO A 123 -10.77 -1.88 2.90
N LEU A 124 -10.58 -2.40 4.10
CA LEU A 124 -11.22 -1.97 5.34
C LEU A 124 -10.17 -1.32 6.24
N TYR A 125 -10.49 -0.13 6.74
CA TYR A 125 -9.56 0.67 7.52
C TYR A 125 -10.00 0.72 8.97
N GLU A 126 -9.10 0.34 9.87
CA GLU A 126 -9.25 0.69 11.28
C GLU A 126 -8.76 2.13 11.47
N VAL A 127 -9.69 3.06 11.70
CA VAL A 127 -9.40 4.49 11.82
C VAL A 127 -9.61 4.93 13.25
N ARG A 128 -8.58 5.54 13.84
CA ARG A 128 -8.65 6.20 15.14
C ARG A 128 -9.12 7.63 14.97
N PHE A 129 -10.35 7.90 15.39
CA PHE A 129 -10.88 9.24 15.60
C PHE A 129 -10.67 9.65 17.07
N PRO A 130 -10.81 10.95 17.41
CA PRO A 130 -10.76 11.41 18.80
C PRO A 130 -11.75 10.64 19.70
N GLY A 131 -11.21 9.82 20.60
CA GLY A 131 -11.99 9.06 21.59
C GLY A 131 -12.70 7.81 21.07
N LEU A 132 -12.50 7.42 19.79
CA LEU A 132 -13.14 6.23 19.21
C LEU A 132 -12.34 5.67 18.04
N THR A 133 -12.24 4.34 17.97
CA THR A 133 -11.73 3.63 16.80
C THR A 133 -12.89 2.96 16.07
N LEU A 134 -12.98 3.13 14.75
CA LEU A 134 -14.01 2.52 13.91
C LEU A 134 -13.39 1.79 12.73
N LEU A 135 -14.07 0.73 12.29
CA LEU A 135 -13.85 0.12 10.98
C LEU A 135 -14.61 0.94 9.94
N VAL A 136 -13.90 1.48 8.97
CA VAL A 136 -14.46 2.34 7.93
C VAL A 136 -14.02 1.80 6.57
N PRO A 137 -14.95 1.56 5.63
CA PRO A 137 -14.59 1.22 4.25
C PRO A 137 -13.96 2.43 3.55
N GLU A 138 -13.20 2.19 2.48
CA GLU A 138 -12.53 3.26 1.72
C GLU A 138 -13.45 4.42 1.34
N LEU A 139 -14.66 4.11 0.87
CA LEU A 139 -15.64 5.10 0.41
C LEU A 139 -16.10 6.05 1.54
N GLY A 140 -15.93 5.64 2.80
CA GLY A 140 -16.25 6.44 3.99
C GLY A 140 -15.17 7.46 4.37
N LEU A 141 -14.02 7.49 3.67
CA LEU A 141 -12.86 8.30 4.03
C LEU A 141 -12.46 9.28 2.91
N LEU A 142 -11.86 10.38 3.33
CA LEU A 142 -11.19 11.37 2.49
C LEU A 142 -9.74 11.52 2.97
N PRO A 143 -8.80 11.92 2.11
CA PRO A 143 -7.45 12.33 2.55
C PRO A 143 -7.54 13.44 3.60
N GLY A 144 -6.66 13.40 4.60
CA GLY A 144 -6.50 14.46 5.60
C GLY A 144 -5.92 15.74 5.01
N ASP A 145 -5.99 16.85 5.75
CA ASP A 145 -5.55 18.17 5.29
C ASP A 145 -4.02 18.28 5.11
N ASP A 146 -3.24 17.29 5.57
CA ASP A 146 -1.80 17.21 5.34
C ASP A 146 -1.40 16.58 3.99
N ALA A 147 -2.37 16.31 3.09
CA ALA A 147 -2.12 15.70 1.77
C ALA A 147 -1.83 16.73 0.64
N GLU A 148 -1.52 17.98 0.98
CA GLU A 148 -0.85 18.91 0.07
C GLU A 148 0.61 19.01 0.52
N LEU A 149 1.53 18.68 -0.39
CA LEU A 149 2.97 19.01 -0.49
C LEU A 149 3.80 17.81 -1.03
N GLU A 150 3.50 17.36 -2.25
CA GLU A 150 4.57 17.10 -3.22
C GLU A 150 4.30 18.04 -4.39
N ASP A 151 4.70 19.31 -4.19
CA ASP A 151 4.84 20.27 -5.28
C ASP A 151 5.71 19.66 -6.37
N GLY A 152 5.23 19.76 -7.60
CA GLY A 152 6.04 19.53 -8.78
C GLY A 152 7.27 20.43 -8.72
N ASN A 153 8.43 19.82 -8.54
CA ASN A 153 9.70 20.49 -8.80
C ASN A 153 10.01 20.36 -10.29
N ASP A 154 9.29 21.14 -11.10
CA ASP A 154 9.72 21.55 -12.43
C ASP A 154 10.63 22.78 -12.26
N GLU A 155 11.93 22.59 -12.46
CA GLU A 155 12.87 23.66 -12.87
C GLU A 155 13.76 23.13 -14.00
#